data_AF-A0A228K9X7-F1
#
_entry.id   AF-A0A228K9X7-F1
#
_cell.length_a   1.000
_cell.length_b   1.000
_cell.length_c   1.000
_cell.angle_alpha   90.00
_cell.angle_beta   90.00
_cell.angle_gamma   90.00
#
_symmetry.space_group_name_H-M   'P 1'
#
loop_
_entity.id
_entity.type
_entity.pdbx_description
1 polymer ?
#
loop_
_entity_poly.entity_id
_entity_poly.type
_entity_poly.pdbx_seq_one_letter_code
_entity_poly.pdbx_strand_id
1 'polypeptide(L)'
;MRGIRVAPAGRLAGLASMFMLGVGVAVPAFAMDCAKAVQSLEKRICASSILRAADSRMNSAYAGALKAAPDTAIRDMLVRSQRRWISARNNRLDADYEGRALAVDEVRKAIDRRTAVLADQSNKGLIARAQAERQWLAKYTGGPLTGFDANCDFIPDDATGAHVSYACFGAVHVQHRARVCSQSEDWATGAVYQYRSVSTADGAKVRPVAYCEAQAHGSACDTGGAQSAWTRVGASGGDNRASAPVAGLPQLDAEMWPIGDGDDALWFERCLTAAKFP
;
A
#
# COMPACT_ATOMS: atom_id res chain seq x y z
N MET A 1 64.05 -69.22 -21.32
CA MET A 1 64.05 -69.45 -22.78
C MET A 1 62.83 -68.75 -23.38
N ARG A 2 63.02 -68.22 -24.59
CA ARG A 2 62.18 -67.25 -25.32
C ARG A 2 60.70 -67.64 -25.47
N GLY A 3 59.84 -66.64 -25.42
CA GLY A 3 58.46 -66.68 -25.90
C GLY A 3 57.90 -65.27 -26.07
N ILE A 4 58.21 -64.61 -27.19
CA ILE A 4 57.65 -63.34 -27.64
C ILE A 4 56.27 -63.61 -28.26
N ARG A 5 55.24 -62.82 -27.91
CA ARG A 5 54.14 -62.49 -28.82
C ARG A 5 53.76 -61.02 -28.67
N VAL A 6 53.59 -60.39 -29.82
CA VAL A 6 53.34 -58.96 -30.08
C VAL A 6 51.99 -58.82 -30.78
N ALA A 7 51.32 -57.68 -30.50
CA ALA A 7 50.28 -56.97 -31.27
C ALA A 7 48.83 -57.53 -31.29
N PRO A 8 47.78 -56.71 -31.56
CA PRO A 8 47.82 -55.38 -32.19
C PRO A 8 46.97 -54.25 -31.57
N ALA A 9 47.21 -53.06 -32.14
CA ALA A 9 46.56 -51.78 -31.96
C ALA A 9 45.05 -51.77 -32.32
N GLY A 10 44.28 -51.00 -31.56
CA GLY A 10 42.87 -50.69 -31.82
C GLY A 10 42.56 -49.21 -31.59
N ARG A 11 42.75 -48.42 -32.64
CA ARG A 11 41.99 -47.24 -33.13
C ARG A 11 41.44 -46.18 -32.14
N LEU A 12 41.88 -44.95 -32.42
CA LEU A 12 41.28 -43.65 -32.07
C LEU A 12 39.80 -43.51 -32.48
N ALA A 13 38.99 -42.98 -31.57
CA ALA A 13 37.88 -42.03 -31.79
C ALA A 13 37.49 -41.50 -30.38
N GLY A 14 37.61 -40.24 -30.01
CA GLY A 14 37.26 -39.03 -30.76
C GLY A 14 35.80 -38.65 -30.46
N LEU A 15 35.49 -38.27 -29.22
CA LEU A 15 34.20 -37.65 -28.87
C LEU A 15 34.48 -36.32 -28.17
N ALA A 16 34.31 -35.25 -28.94
CA ALA A 16 34.30 -33.89 -28.48
C ALA A 16 33.09 -33.67 -27.57
N SER A 17 33.33 -33.42 -26.28
CA SER A 17 32.30 -32.98 -25.34
C SER A 17 31.87 -31.56 -25.70
N MET A 18 30.72 -31.46 -26.37
CA MET A 18 30.03 -30.22 -26.70
C MET A 18 29.48 -29.61 -25.40
N PHE A 19 30.17 -28.61 -24.86
CA PHE A 19 29.71 -27.82 -23.73
C PHE A 19 28.50 -26.98 -24.20
N MET A 20 27.28 -27.46 -23.96
CA MET A 20 26.08 -26.64 -24.12
C MET A 20 26.10 -25.52 -23.05
N LEU A 21 26.54 -24.33 -23.44
CA LEU A 21 26.18 -23.10 -22.73
C LEU A 21 24.68 -22.88 -22.92
N GLY A 22 23.88 -23.40 -22.01
CA GLY A 22 22.49 -23.01 -21.86
C GLY A 22 22.42 -21.55 -21.43
N VAL A 23 22.13 -20.65 -22.37
CA VAL A 23 21.69 -19.28 -22.06
C VAL A 23 20.30 -19.39 -21.44
N GLY A 24 20.26 -19.62 -20.12
CA GLY A 24 19.04 -19.46 -19.35
C GLY A 24 18.66 -18.00 -19.37
N VAL A 25 17.65 -17.64 -20.16
CA VAL A 25 17.00 -16.33 -20.02
C VAL A 25 16.35 -16.35 -18.63
N ALA A 26 17.04 -15.79 -17.64
CA ALA A 26 16.50 -15.61 -16.31
C ALA A 26 15.33 -14.62 -16.44
N VAL A 27 14.12 -15.14 -16.64
CA VAL A 27 12.91 -14.33 -16.54
C VAL A 27 12.89 -13.81 -15.11
N PRO A 28 12.87 -12.50 -14.88
CA PRO A 28 12.86 -11.96 -13.53
C PRO A 28 11.69 -12.57 -12.78
N ALA A 29 11.96 -13.17 -11.62
CA ALA A 29 11.02 -13.95 -10.78
C ALA A 29 9.84 -13.12 -10.21
N PHE A 30 9.59 -11.94 -10.76
CA PHE A 30 8.56 -11.00 -10.32
C PHE A 30 7.62 -10.56 -11.45
N ALA A 31 7.85 -10.94 -12.71
CA ALA A 31 6.88 -10.66 -13.79
C ALA A 31 5.62 -11.54 -13.65
N MET A 32 4.45 -11.02 -14.05
CA MET A 32 3.21 -11.82 -14.07
C MET A 32 3.41 -13.11 -14.88
N ASP A 33 3.14 -14.26 -14.24
CA ASP A 33 3.16 -15.56 -14.90
C ASP A 33 1.87 -15.73 -15.72
N CYS A 34 1.94 -15.39 -17.00
CA CYS A 34 0.78 -15.44 -17.89
C CYS A 34 0.16 -16.83 -18.06
N ALA A 35 0.90 -17.90 -17.74
CA ALA A 35 0.34 -19.25 -17.72
C ALA A 35 -0.58 -19.49 -16.51
N LYS A 36 -0.45 -18.68 -15.45
CA LYS A 36 -1.23 -18.76 -14.22
C LYS A 36 -2.25 -17.62 -14.07
N ALA A 37 -2.43 -16.79 -15.08
CA ALA A 37 -3.40 -15.69 -15.04
C ALA A 37 -4.83 -16.24 -14.88
N VAL A 38 -5.49 -15.90 -13.78
CA VAL A 38 -6.86 -16.38 -13.48
C VAL A 38 -7.87 -15.27 -13.72
N GLN A 39 -7.57 -14.05 -13.27
CA GLN A 39 -8.51 -12.93 -13.32
C GLN A 39 -8.60 -12.35 -14.74
N SER A 40 -9.76 -11.76 -15.08
CA SER A 40 -10.04 -11.22 -16.42
C SER A 40 -9.00 -10.19 -16.85
N LEU A 41 -8.66 -9.26 -15.94
CA LEU A 41 -7.65 -8.25 -16.20
C LEU A 41 -6.25 -8.85 -16.40
N GLU A 42 -5.87 -9.87 -15.64
CA GLU A 42 -4.58 -10.54 -15.79
C GLU A 42 -4.46 -11.17 -17.18
N LYS A 43 -5.51 -11.85 -17.64
CA LYS A 43 -5.59 -12.39 -19.01
C LYS A 43 -5.48 -11.30 -20.06
N ARG A 44 -6.12 -10.14 -19.83
CA ARG A 44 -6.04 -8.98 -20.73
C ARG A 44 -4.63 -8.38 -20.79
N ILE A 45 -3.97 -8.23 -19.63
CA ILE A 45 -2.57 -7.84 -19.55
C ILE A 45 -1.72 -8.84 -20.34
N CYS A 46 -1.93 -10.14 -20.14
CA CYS A 46 -1.21 -11.19 -20.83
C CYS A 46 -1.50 -11.31 -22.32
N ALA A 47 -2.64 -10.84 -22.82
CA ALA A 47 -2.93 -10.80 -24.25
C ALA A 47 -2.29 -9.59 -24.95
N SER A 48 -2.10 -8.47 -24.24
CA SER A 48 -1.55 -7.22 -24.80
C SER A 48 -0.04 -7.08 -24.58
N SER A 49 0.75 -7.03 -25.65
CA SER A 49 2.21 -6.83 -25.55
C SER A 49 2.58 -5.53 -24.83
N ILE A 50 1.79 -4.47 -25.03
CA ILE A 50 1.99 -3.16 -24.40
C ILE A 50 1.77 -3.27 -22.88
N LEU A 51 0.71 -3.95 -22.44
CA LEU A 51 0.43 -4.12 -21.02
C LEU A 51 1.42 -5.07 -20.35
N ARG A 52 1.82 -6.16 -21.01
CA ARG A 52 2.90 -7.04 -20.50
C ARG A 52 4.20 -6.27 -20.28
N ALA A 53 4.58 -5.40 -21.22
CA ALA A 53 5.78 -4.59 -21.08
C ALA A 53 5.66 -3.60 -19.91
N ALA A 54 4.50 -2.97 -19.71
CA ALA A 54 4.26 -2.09 -18.57
C ALA A 54 4.34 -2.85 -17.23
N ASP A 55 3.68 -4.01 -17.13
CA ASP A 55 3.70 -4.84 -15.92
C ASP A 55 5.13 -5.32 -15.59
N SER A 56 5.92 -5.71 -16.60
CA SER A 56 7.33 -6.07 -16.42
C SER A 56 8.18 -4.91 -15.86
N ARG A 57 7.94 -3.67 -16.30
CA ARG A 57 8.63 -2.48 -15.77
C ARG A 57 8.23 -2.22 -14.32
N MET A 58 6.92 -2.29 -14.02
CA MET A 58 6.41 -2.13 -12.66
C MET A 58 7.02 -3.16 -11.70
N ASN A 59 7.09 -4.42 -12.11
CA ASN A 59 7.67 -5.48 -11.28
C ASN A 59 9.17 -5.31 -11.07
N SER A 60 9.89 -4.76 -12.06
CA SER A 60 11.30 -4.40 -11.90
C SER A 60 11.47 -3.25 -10.91
N ALA A 61 10.63 -2.21 -10.98
CA ALA A 61 10.61 -1.12 -10.02
C ALA A 61 10.28 -1.60 -8.60
N TYR A 62 9.29 -2.50 -8.46
CA TYR A 62 8.95 -3.12 -7.18
C TYR A 62 10.12 -3.91 -6.59
N ALA A 63 10.78 -4.76 -7.39
CA ALA A 63 11.97 -5.48 -6.95
C ALA A 63 13.10 -4.53 -6.51
N GLY A 64 13.27 -3.42 -7.24
CA GLY A 64 14.18 -2.33 -6.87
C GLY A 64 13.84 -1.70 -5.52
N ALA A 65 12.57 -1.34 -5.29
CA ALA A 65 12.08 -0.79 -4.03
C ALA A 65 12.29 -1.76 -2.86
N LEU A 66 11.98 -3.04 -3.05
CA LEU A 66 12.20 -4.09 -2.05
C LEU A 66 13.68 -4.24 -1.69
N LYS A 67 14.59 -4.11 -2.67
CA LYS A 67 16.05 -4.14 -2.45
C LYS A 67 16.55 -2.89 -1.73
N ALA A 68 15.95 -1.74 -2.01
CA ALA A 68 16.30 -0.46 -1.40
C ALA A 68 15.72 -0.28 0.02
N ALA A 69 14.76 -1.12 0.42
CA ALA A 69 14.15 -1.06 1.74
C ALA A 69 15.23 -1.21 2.85
N PRO A 70 15.30 -0.27 3.81
CA PRO A 70 16.37 -0.24 4.81
C PRO A 70 16.21 -1.30 5.91
N ASP A 71 15.00 -1.83 6.09
CA ASP A 71 14.68 -2.84 7.10
C ASP A 71 13.43 -3.64 6.72
N THR A 72 13.16 -4.68 7.51
CA THR A 72 12.01 -5.58 7.31
C THR A 72 10.67 -4.87 7.45
N ALA A 73 10.52 -3.88 8.34
CA ALA A 73 9.25 -3.20 8.55
C ALA A 73 8.84 -2.35 7.33
N ILE A 74 9.78 -1.61 6.73
CA ILE A 74 9.54 -0.86 5.49
C ILE A 74 9.38 -1.83 4.31
N ARG A 75 10.17 -2.91 4.26
CA ARG A 75 9.99 -3.95 3.25
C ARG A 75 8.59 -4.55 3.28
N ASP A 76 8.08 -4.89 4.47
CA ASP A 76 6.74 -5.44 4.65
C ASP A 76 5.65 -4.43 4.31
N MET A 77 5.87 -3.14 4.60
CA MET A 77 4.99 -2.06 4.16
C MET A 77 4.91 -2.01 2.62
N LEU A 78 6.05 -2.04 1.92
CA LEU A 78 6.08 -2.08 0.45
C LEU A 78 5.34 -3.31 -0.11
N VAL A 79 5.50 -4.47 0.53
CA VAL A 79 4.77 -5.69 0.14
C VAL A 79 3.26 -5.50 0.30
N ARG A 80 2.79 -4.96 1.44
CA ARG A 80 1.36 -4.69 1.67
C ARG A 80 0.82 -3.67 0.67
N SER A 81 1.53 -2.57 0.46
CA SER A 81 1.18 -1.53 -0.51
C SER A 81 1.04 -2.12 -1.92
N GLN A 82 1.99 -2.93 -2.39
CA GLN A 82 1.91 -3.55 -3.71
C GLN A 82 0.77 -4.56 -3.83
N ARG A 83 0.51 -5.37 -2.77
CA ARG A 83 -0.62 -6.30 -2.76
C ARG A 83 -1.96 -5.58 -2.85
N ARG A 84 -2.14 -4.49 -2.09
CA ARG A 84 -3.35 -3.66 -2.17
C ARG A 84 -3.53 -3.07 -3.57
N TRP A 85 -2.47 -2.51 -4.15
CA TRP A 85 -2.53 -1.97 -5.50
C TRP A 85 -2.92 -3.02 -6.55
N ILE A 86 -2.34 -4.23 -6.48
CA ILE A 86 -2.70 -5.34 -7.40
C ILE A 86 -4.17 -5.76 -7.20
N SER A 87 -4.64 -5.81 -5.96
CA SER A 87 -6.04 -6.12 -5.66
C SER A 87 -6.97 -5.07 -6.25
N ALA A 88 -6.71 -3.78 -6.00
CA ALA A 88 -7.48 -2.67 -6.57
C ALA A 88 -7.46 -2.70 -8.11
N ARG A 89 -6.28 -2.92 -8.70
CA ARG A 89 -6.10 -3.07 -10.14
C ARG A 89 -7.04 -4.12 -10.69
N ASN A 90 -6.98 -5.33 -10.13
CA ASN A 90 -7.74 -6.48 -10.61
C ASN A 90 -9.25 -6.33 -10.36
N ASN A 91 -9.65 -5.59 -9.33
CA ASN A 91 -11.05 -5.32 -9.03
C ASN A 91 -11.66 -4.27 -9.97
N ARG A 92 -10.91 -3.21 -10.31
CA ARG A 92 -11.50 -1.99 -10.87
C ARG A 92 -11.07 -1.67 -12.30
N LEU A 93 -9.90 -2.14 -12.76
CA LEU A 93 -9.40 -1.77 -14.09
C LEU A 93 -9.87 -2.67 -15.24
N ASP A 94 -10.75 -3.65 -14.96
CA ASP A 94 -11.29 -4.51 -16.02
C ASP A 94 -12.38 -3.79 -16.83
N ALA A 95 -13.23 -2.99 -16.19
CA ALA A 95 -14.35 -2.30 -16.84
C ALA A 95 -14.72 -0.97 -16.16
N ASP A 96 -15.34 -0.07 -16.91
CA ASP A 96 -15.98 1.15 -16.39
C ASP A 96 -17.27 0.84 -15.61
N TYR A 97 -17.99 1.86 -15.14
CA TYR A 97 -19.23 1.66 -14.38
C TYR A 97 -20.40 1.11 -15.19
N GLU A 98 -20.32 1.17 -16.51
CA GLU A 98 -21.32 0.58 -17.42
C GLU A 98 -20.94 -0.85 -17.84
N GLY A 99 -19.85 -1.39 -17.29
CA GLY A 99 -19.35 -2.72 -17.62
C GLY A 99 -18.60 -2.79 -18.95
N ARG A 100 -18.29 -1.64 -19.57
CA ARG A 100 -17.49 -1.60 -20.80
C ARG A 100 -16.02 -1.74 -20.45
N ALA A 101 -15.29 -2.53 -21.22
CA ALA A 101 -13.86 -2.74 -21.00
C ALA A 101 -13.11 -1.39 -21.00
N LEU A 102 -12.34 -1.12 -19.93
CA LEU A 102 -11.47 0.05 -19.91
C LEU A 102 -10.45 0.00 -21.04
N ALA A 103 -10.16 1.16 -21.62
CA ALA A 103 -9.20 1.29 -22.70
C ALA A 103 -7.81 0.81 -22.26
N VAL A 104 -7.10 0.14 -23.17
CA VAL A 104 -5.74 -0.38 -22.93
C VAL A 104 -4.80 0.72 -22.43
N ASP A 105 -4.96 1.94 -22.93
CA ASP A 105 -4.15 3.08 -22.51
C ASP A 105 -4.42 3.53 -21.07
N GLU A 106 -5.65 3.43 -20.58
CA GLU A 106 -5.97 3.76 -19.19
C GLU A 106 -5.37 2.73 -18.22
N VAL A 107 -5.47 1.44 -18.56
CA VAL A 107 -4.81 0.37 -17.80
C VAL A 107 -3.28 0.57 -17.81
N ARG A 108 -2.69 0.91 -18.97
CA ARG A 108 -1.26 1.21 -19.07
C ARG A 108 -0.88 2.40 -18.19
N LYS A 109 -1.62 3.52 -18.25
CA LYS A 109 -1.36 4.71 -17.44
C LYS A 109 -1.35 4.37 -15.94
N ALA A 110 -2.30 3.56 -15.48
CA ALA A 110 -2.33 3.12 -14.08
C ALA A 110 -1.06 2.33 -13.69
N ILE A 111 -0.61 1.39 -14.53
CA ILE A 111 0.62 0.61 -14.31
C ILE A 111 1.87 1.50 -14.34
N ASP A 112 1.95 2.43 -15.30
CA ASP A 112 3.08 3.35 -15.43
C ASP A 112 3.16 4.33 -14.24
N ARG A 113 2.02 4.85 -13.77
CA ARG A 113 1.95 5.67 -12.54
C ARG A 113 2.46 4.89 -11.33
N ARG A 114 2.03 3.63 -11.17
CA ARG A 114 2.52 2.77 -10.08
C ARG A 114 4.02 2.51 -10.20
N THR A 115 4.52 2.29 -11.40
CA THR A 115 5.96 2.13 -11.68
C THR A 115 6.74 3.35 -11.22
N ALA A 116 6.25 4.56 -11.50
CA ALA A 116 6.89 5.81 -11.06
C ALA A 116 6.91 5.93 -9.54
N VAL A 117 5.79 5.63 -8.85
CA VAL A 117 5.71 5.64 -7.37
C VAL A 117 6.71 4.66 -6.74
N LEU A 118 6.81 3.45 -7.29
CA LEU A 118 7.74 2.42 -6.80
C LEU A 118 9.22 2.77 -7.06
N ALA A 119 9.50 3.48 -8.16
CA ALA A 119 10.84 3.89 -8.54
C ALA A 119 11.28 5.20 -7.87
N ASP A 120 10.37 5.93 -7.22
CA ASP A 120 10.67 7.22 -6.60
C ASP A 120 11.57 7.04 -5.36
N GLN A 121 12.81 7.52 -5.48
CA GLN A 121 13.81 7.55 -4.42
C GLN A 121 13.98 8.94 -3.80
N SER A 122 13.14 9.91 -4.19
CA SER A 122 13.15 11.25 -3.60
C SER A 122 12.64 11.22 -2.16
N ASN A 123 12.68 12.39 -1.50
CA ASN A 123 12.08 12.57 -0.18
C ASN A 123 10.54 12.40 -0.17
N LYS A 124 9.89 12.28 -1.33
CA LYS A 124 8.45 12.01 -1.47
C LYS A 124 8.15 10.53 -1.76
N GLY A 125 9.17 9.72 -2.03
CA GLY A 125 9.02 8.29 -2.28
C GLY A 125 8.54 7.52 -1.06
N LEU A 126 7.96 6.33 -1.28
CA LEU A 126 7.35 5.51 -0.23
C LEU A 126 8.31 5.18 0.94
N ILE A 127 9.59 4.95 0.64
CA ILE A 127 10.60 4.65 1.67
C ILE A 127 10.83 5.87 2.57
N ALA A 128 11.03 7.05 1.97
CA ALA A 128 11.27 8.29 2.72
C ALA A 128 10.04 8.67 3.56
N ARG A 129 8.84 8.54 3.00
CA ARG A 129 7.57 8.77 3.72
C ARG A 129 7.43 7.82 4.91
N ALA A 130 7.68 6.53 4.74
CA ALA A 130 7.63 5.57 5.84
C ALA A 130 8.67 5.85 6.93
N GLN A 131 9.85 6.36 6.57
CA GLN A 131 10.84 6.82 7.54
C GLN A 131 10.35 8.04 8.32
N ALA A 132 9.74 9.02 7.64
CA ALA A 132 9.16 10.20 8.28
C ALA A 132 8.00 9.82 9.23
N GLU A 133 7.10 8.93 8.81
CA GLU A 133 6.04 8.35 9.65
C GLU A 133 6.62 7.70 10.90
N ARG A 134 7.65 6.86 10.76
CA ARG A 134 8.32 6.21 11.89
C ARG A 134 8.90 7.22 12.87
N GLN A 135 9.62 8.23 12.37
CA GLN A 135 10.22 9.27 13.20
C GLN A 135 9.16 10.08 13.94
N TRP A 136 8.04 10.37 13.28
CA TRP A 136 6.92 11.07 13.88
C TRP A 136 6.22 10.22 14.96
N LEU A 137 5.94 8.95 14.68
CA LEU A 137 5.33 8.01 15.64
C LEU A 137 6.19 7.81 16.89
N ALA A 138 7.53 7.88 16.76
CA ALA A 138 8.47 7.73 17.87
C ALA A 138 8.36 8.83 18.94
N LYS A 139 7.63 9.93 18.67
CA LYS A 139 7.33 10.98 19.66
C LYS A 139 6.33 10.51 20.72
N TYR A 140 5.53 9.48 20.40
CA TYR A 140 4.47 8.98 21.27
C TYR A 140 4.89 7.67 21.93
N THR A 141 4.17 7.27 22.99
CA THR A 141 4.48 5.99 23.66
C THR A 141 4.20 4.78 22.76
N GLY A 142 3.37 4.96 21.73
CA GLY A 142 2.81 3.87 20.95
C GLY A 142 1.89 3.00 21.78
N GLY A 143 1.63 1.79 21.28
CA GLY A 143 0.83 0.78 21.92
C GLY A 143 0.17 -0.14 20.90
N PRO A 144 -0.54 -1.18 21.35
CA PRO A 144 -1.13 -2.18 20.45
C PRO A 144 -2.18 -1.59 19.50
N LEU A 145 -2.75 -0.43 19.84
CA LEU A 145 -3.78 0.25 19.07
C LEU A 145 -3.24 1.30 18.09
N THR A 146 -1.92 1.55 18.08
CA THR A 146 -1.30 2.37 17.03
C THR A 146 -1.27 1.57 15.73
N GLY A 147 -1.63 2.18 14.62
CA GLY A 147 -1.44 1.59 13.30
C GLY A 147 -2.37 2.15 12.24
N PHE A 148 -2.25 1.59 11.04
CA PHE A 148 -2.92 2.04 9.83
C PHE A 148 -3.86 0.96 9.31
N ASP A 149 -5.08 1.36 8.99
CA ASP A 149 -6.09 0.55 8.32
C ASP A 149 -6.43 1.19 6.97
N ALA A 150 -5.53 0.99 6.00
CA ALA A 150 -5.64 1.59 4.67
C ALA A 150 -6.50 0.73 3.73
N ASN A 151 -7.48 1.37 3.10
CA ASN A 151 -8.24 0.82 1.98
C ASN A 151 -7.95 1.64 0.72
N CYS A 152 -7.60 0.99 -0.38
CA CYS A 152 -7.22 1.70 -1.61
C CYS A 152 -7.98 1.14 -2.81
N ASP A 153 -8.38 2.01 -3.71
CA ASP A 153 -9.06 1.63 -4.94
C ASP A 153 -8.76 2.63 -6.08
N PHE A 154 -9.20 2.29 -7.29
CA PHE A 154 -9.23 3.19 -8.43
C PHE A 154 -10.54 3.98 -8.43
N ILE A 155 -10.45 5.26 -8.08
CA ILE A 155 -11.57 6.19 -8.07
C ILE A 155 -11.70 6.83 -9.45
N PRO A 156 -12.91 6.99 -9.98
CA PRO A 156 -13.15 7.71 -11.23
C PRO A 156 -12.74 9.18 -11.13
N ASP A 157 -12.02 9.64 -12.15
CA ASP A 157 -11.67 11.05 -12.34
C ASP A 157 -12.78 11.83 -13.06
N ASP A 158 -13.77 11.12 -13.63
CA ASP A 158 -14.88 11.67 -14.39
C ASP A 158 -16.19 10.89 -14.15
N ALA A 159 -17.33 11.47 -14.54
CA ALA A 159 -18.64 10.89 -14.32
C ALA A 159 -18.89 9.57 -15.08
N THR A 160 -18.14 9.29 -16.14
CA THR A 160 -18.25 8.05 -16.92
C THR A 160 -17.44 6.90 -16.31
N GLY A 161 -16.45 7.22 -15.48
CA GLY A 161 -15.48 6.27 -14.94
C GLY A 161 -14.54 5.70 -16.00
N ALA A 162 -14.39 6.37 -17.14
CA ALA A 162 -13.43 5.99 -18.18
C ALA A 162 -11.99 6.34 -17.76
N HIS A 163 -11.81 7.42 -17.01
CA HIS A 163 -10.55 7.77 -16.37
C HIS A 163 -10.60 7.48 -14.87
N VAL A 164 -9.51 6.93 -14.35
CA VAL A 164 -9.41 6.53 -12.95
C VAL A 164 -8.04 6.84 -12.36
N SER A 165 -8.02 7.13 -11.07
CA SER A 165 -6.82 7.34 -10.28
C SER A 165 -6.80 6.44 -9.05
N TYR A 166 -5.64 5.89 -8.74
CA TYR A 166 -5.45 5.10 -7.53
C TYR A 166 -5.37 6.05 -6.33
N ALA A 167 -6.23 5.82 -5.34
CA ALA A 167 -6.27 6.58 -4.10
C ALA A 167 -6.40 5.64 -2.92
N CYS A 168 -5.89 6.08 -1.77
CA CYS A 168 -5.99 5.36 -0.51
C CYS A 168 -6.73 6.22 0.52
N PHE A 169 -7.70 5.59 1.17
CA PHE A 169 -8.50 6.10 2.27
C PHE A 169 -8.35 5.14 3.46
N GLY A 170 -9.11 5.35 4.52
CA GLY A 170 -9.10 4.48 5.70
C GLY A 170 -8.68 5.23 6.94
N ALA A 171 -8.09 4.55 7.92
CA ALA A 171 -7.85 5.09 9.25
C ALA A 171 -6.40 5.02 9.70
N VAL A 172 -5.96 6.05 10.41
CA VAL A 172 -4.73 6.07 11.20
C VAL A 172 -5.11 6.22 12.67
N HIS A 173 -4.51 5.36 13.49
CA HIS A 173 -4.68 5.36 14.94
C HIS A 173 -3.32 5.58 15.59
N VAL A 174 -3.25 6.50 16.55
CA VAL A 174 -2.03 6.78 17.31
C VAL A 174 -2.34 6.74 18.78
N GLN A 175 -1.57 5.94 19.51
CA GLN A 175 -1.68 5.79 20.95
C GLN A 175 -0.56 6.56 21.68
N HIS A 176 -0.96 7.36 22.66
CA HIS A 176 -0.08 7.96 23.64
C HIS A 176 -0.64 7.73 25.05
N ARG A 177 0.05 6.89 25.82
CA ARG A 177 -0.39 6.38 27.13
C ARG A 177 -1.78 5.73 27.00
N ALA A 178 -2.73 6.16 27.82
CA ALA A 178 -4.11 5.68 27.79
C ALA A 178 -4.99 6.41 26.77
N ARG A 179 -4.45 7.31 25.92
CA ARG A 179 -5.23 8.02 24.91
C ARG A 179 -4.93 7.46 23.52
N VAL A 180 -5.98 7.29 22.72
CA VAL A 180 -5.89 6.95 21.30
C VAL A 180 -6.63 8.03 20.51
N CYS A 181 -5.92 8.65 19.57
CA CYS A 181 -6.48 9.59 18.61
C CYS A 181 -6.52 8.90 17.26
N SER A 182 -7.64 9.01 16.57
CA SER A 182 -7.83 8.38 15.26
C SER A 182 -8.33 9.39 14.25
N GLN A 183 -7.78 9.37 13.05
CA GLN A 183 -8.30 10.08 11.90
C GLN A 183 -8.62 9.06 10.83
N SER A 184 -9.78 9.16 10.22
CA SER A 184 -10.11 8.38 9.05
C SER A 184 -10.70 9.25 7.95
N GLU A 185 -10.43 8.86 6.72
CA GLU A 185 -11.05 9.43 5.53
C GLU A 185 -11.85 8.34 4.84
N ASP A 186 -13.00 8.73 4.31
CA ASP A 186 -13.81 7.87 3.45
C ASP A 186 -14.25 8.65 2.21
N TRP A 187 -14.31 7.97 1.07
CA TRP A 187 -14.83 8.52 -0.16
C TRP A 187 -16.24 7.99 -0.39
N ALA A 188 -17.22 8.89 -0.36
CA ALA A 188 -18.62 8.55 -0.59
C ALA A 188 -19.29 9.66 -1.38
N THR A 189 -20.23 9.32 -2.26
CA THR A 189 -21.08 10.30 -2.98
C THR A 189 -20.29 11.38 -3.74
N GLY A 190 -19.06 11.08 -4.20
CA GLY A 190 -18.21 12.04 -4.91
C GLY A 190 -17.47 13.05 -4.03
N ALA A 191 -17.49 12.88 -2.71
CA ALA A 191 -16.78 13.73 -1.75
C ALA A 191 -15.94 12.89 -0.78
N VAL A 192 -14.88 13.49 -0.24
CA VAL A 192 -14.09 12.91 0.85
C VAL A 192 -14.64 13.44 2.18
N TYR A 193 -14.95 12.53 3.08
CA TYR A 193 -15.37 12.82 4.44
C TYR A 193 -14.23 12.48 5.39
N GLN A 194 -13.96 13.38 6.33
CA GLN A 194 -12.98 13.19 7.38
C GLN A 194 -13.69 12.96 8.71
N TYR A 195 -13.28 11.90 9.40
CA TYR A 195 -13.72 11.56 10.73
C TYR A 195 -12.53 11.62 11.67
N ARG A 196 -12.73 12.19 12.85
CA ARG A 196 -11.73 12.19 13.91
C ARG A 196 -12.37 11.69 15.19
N SER A 197 -11.64 10.86 15.93
CA SER A 197 -12.13 10.30 17.18
C SER A 197 -11.06 10.30 18.27
N VAL A 198 -11.54 10.39 19.51
CA VAL A 198 -10.74 10.29 20.72
C VAL A 198 -11.27 9.14 21.54
N SER A 199 -10.36 8.30 21.99
CA SER A 199 -10.68 7.14 22.81
C SER A 199 -9.71 6.97 23.97
N THR A 200 -10.13 6.23 24.99
CA THR A 200 -9.25 5.75 26.06
C THR A 200 -8.90 4.29 25.85
N ALA A 201 -7.63 3.93 26.05
CA ALA A 201 -7.13 2.56 25.98
C ALA A 201 -6.97 1.94 27.36
N ASP A 202 -7.38 0.68 27.48
CA ASP A 202 -7.04 -0.24 28.57
C ASP A 202 -6.44 -1.51 27.96
N GLY A 203 -5.11 -1.55 27.89
CA GLY A 203 -4.38 -2.54 27.12
C GLY A 203 -4.75 -2.49 25.63
N ALA A 204 -5.28 -3.59 25.10
CA ALA A 204 -5.75 -3.70 23.72
C ALA A 204 -7.23 -3.34 23.54
N LYS A 205 -7.92 -2.93 24.61
CA LYS A 205 -9.33 -2.51 24.55
C LYS A 205 -9.40 -1.00 24.39
N VAL A 206 -10.33 -0.56 23.56
CA VAL A 206 -10.63 0.86 23.36
C VAL A 206 -12.02 1.19 23.90
N ARG A 207 -12.14 2.33 24.55
CA ARG A 207 -13.42 2.94 24.91
C ARG A 207 -13.54 4.31 24.24
N PRO A 208 -14.49 4.49 23.32
CA PRO A 208 -14.75 5.78 22.68
C PRO A 208 -15.07 6.89 23.69
N VAL A 209 -14.54 8.09 23.46
CA VAL A 209 -14.81 9.29 24.29
C VAL A 209 -15.59 10.33 23.49
N ALA A 210 -15.15 10.62 22.27
CA ALA A 210 -15.77 11.62 21.41
C ALA A 210 -15.41 11.40 19.94
N TYR A 211 -16.25 11.92 19.05
CA TYR A 211 -16.07 11.86 17.60
C TYR A 211 -16.44 13.19 16.95
N CYS A 212 -15.90 13.45 15.77
CA CYS A 212 -16.19 14.61 14.94
C CYS A 212 -16.20 14.17 13.47
N GLU A 213 -17.18 14.67 12.72
CA GLU A 213 -17.36 14.43 11.29
C GLU A 213 -17.37 15.78 10.56
N ALA A 214 -16.62 15.86 9.47
CA ALA A 214 -16.63 17.00 8.55
C ALA A 214 -16.36 16.53 7.13
N GLN A 215 -16.79 17.31 6.13
CA GLN A 215 -16.20 17.17 4.79
C GLN A 215 -14.71 17.51 4.88
N ALA A 216 -13.87 16.78 4.13
CA ALA A 216 -12.42 16.94 4.19
C ALA A 216 -12.00 18.40 3.97
N HIS A 217 -10.95 18.83 4.67
CA HIS A 217 -10.44 20.22 4.73
C HIS A 217 -11.34 21.26 5.42
N GLY A 218 -12.44 20.86 6.04
CA GLY A 218 -13.18 21.72 6.97
C GLY A 218 -12.48 21.82 8.34
N SER A 219 -12.34 23.04 8.89
CA SER A 219 -11.68 23.28 10.18
C SER A 219 -12.49 22.82 11.41
N ALA A 220 -13.67 22.26 11.20
CA ALA A 220 -14.66 21.94 12.25
C ALA A 220 -14.14 20.90 13.29
N CYS A 221 -13.20 20.04 12.90
CA CYS A 221 -12.63 18.99 13.77
C CYS A 221 -11.26 19.33 14.35
N ASP A 222 -10.75 20.55 14.15
CA ASP A 222 -9.43 20.95 14.64
C ASP A 222 -9.47 21.42 16.10
N THR A 223 -10.34 22.38 16.43
CA THR A 223 -10.09 23.23 17.60
C THR A 223 -10.49 22.63 18.96
N GLY A 224 -11.30 21.57 19.01
CA GLY A 224 -11.80 20.96 20.26
C GLY A 224 -12.58 21.90 21.19
N GLY A 225 -12.76 23.17 20.81
CA GLY A 225 -13.41 24.20 21.64
C GLY A 225 -14.93 24.13 21.59
N ALA A 226 -15.61 25.06 22.29
CA ALA A 226 -17.07 25.09 22.40
C ALA A 226 -17.82 25.26 21.05
N GLN A 227 -17.13 25.67 19.99
CA GLN A 227 -17.67 25.79 18.62
C GLN A 227 -17.31 24.61 17.71
N SER A 228 -16.64 23.60 18.24
CA SER A 228 -16.18 22.45 17.46
C SER A 228 -17.30 21.42 17.26
N ALA A 229 -17.30 20.72 16.12
CA ALA A 229 -18.35 19.74 15.76
C ALA A 229 -18.22 18.40 16.52
N TRP A 230 -17.58 18.40 17.69
CA TRP A 230 -17.33 17.20 18.49
C TRP A 230 -18.57 16.78 19.27
N THR A 231 -18.91 15.50 19.16
CA THR A 231 -19.97 14.86 19.92
C THR A 231 -19.36 13.90 20.95
N ARG A 232 -19.78 14.00 22.22
CA ARG A 232 -19.36 13.07 23.28
C ARG A 232 -20.18 11.80 23.26
N VAL A 233 -19.50 10.67 23.43
CA VAL A 233 -20.12 9.35 23.49
C VAL A 233 -21.02 9.26 24.71
N GLY A 234 -22.30 8.97 24.49
CA GLY A 234 -23.37 8.96 25.51
C GLY A 234 -24.41 10.09 25.39
N ALA A 235 -24.19 11.09 24.52
CA ALA A 235 -25.18 12.14 24.21
C ALA A 235 -26.16 11.75 23.08
N SER A 236 -25.75 10.84 22.21
CA SER A 236 -26.54 10.19 21.16
C SER A 236 -25.88 8.84 20.89
N GLY A 237 -26.64 7.83 20.46
CA GLY A 237 -26.17 6.45 20.26
C GLY A 237 -24.83 6.33 19.54
N GLY A 238 -24.10 5.24 19.82
CA GLY A 238 -22.72 5.03 19.36
C GLY A 238 -22.52 5.34 17.87
N ASP A 239 -21.41 6.00 17.57
CA ASP A 239 -21.03 6.28 16.19
C ASP A 239 -20.45 5.01 15.54
N ASN A 240 -21.10 4.54 14.48
CA ASN A 240 -20.66 3.41 13.67
C ASN A 240 -19.83 3.86 12.44
N ARG A 241 -19.56 5.16 12.28
CA ARG A 241 -18.93 5.70 11.05
C ARG A 241 -17.41 5.81 11.14
N ALA A 242 -16.86 6.11 12.31
CA ALA A 242 -15.40 6.11 12.49
C ALA A 242 -14.89 4.69 12.81
N SER A 243 -13.91 4.20 12.03
CA SER A 243 -13.26 2.92 12.29
C SER A 243 -12.68 2.89 13.70
N ALA A 244 -13.08 1.90 14.49
CA ALA A 244 -12.55 1.73 15.84
C ALA A 244 -11.12 1.20 15.77
N PRO A 245 -10.16 1.73 16.56
CA PRO A 245 -8.81 1.19 16.60
C PRO A 245 -8.85 -0.26 17.11
N VAL A 246 -8.18 -1.14 16.37
CA VAL A 246 -8.01 -2.55 16.71
C VAL A 246 -6.54 -2.87 16.89
N ALA A 247 -6.26 -3.91 17.69
CA ALA A 247 -4.89 -4.31 17.93
C ALA A 247 -4.28 -5.01 16.71
N GLY A 248 -2.97 -4.83 16.51
CA GLY A 248 -2.21 -5.56 15.49
C GLY A 248 -2.26 -4.95 14.09
N LEU A 249 -2.72 -3.71 13.96
CA LEU A 249 -2.63 -2.98 12.70
C LEU A 249 -1.17 -2.75 12.28
N PRO A 250 -0.90 -2.70 10.96
CA PRO A 250 0.38 -2.25 10.42
C PRO A 250 0.87 -0.95 11.06
N GLN A 251 2.14 -0.90 11.45
CA GLN A 251 2.74 0.30 12.07
C GLN A 251 3.15 1.37 11.07
N LEU A 252 3.20 1.06 9.77
CA LEU A 252 3.65 1.97 8.71
C LEU A 252 2.80 1.77 7.46
N ASP A 253 2.42 2.87 6.82
CA ASP A 253 1.67 2.87 5.57
C ASP A 253 1.86 4.16 4.77
N ALA A 254 2.92 4.20 3.96
CA ALA A 254 3.31 5.36 3.16
C ALA A 254 2.36 5.71 2.00
N GLU A 255 1.30 4.93 1.78
CA GLU A 255 0.27 5.23 0.79
C GLU A 255 -0.83 6.14 1.37
N MET A 256 -1.04 6.11 2.69
CA MET A 256 -1.97 7.03 3.34
C MET A 256 -1.41 8.45 3.33
N TRP A 257 -2.28 9.45 3.46
CA TRP A 257 -1.85 10.86 3.50
C TRP A 257 -0.75 11.07 4.56
N PRO A 258 0.22 11.97 4.33
CA PRO A 258 1.33 12.15 5.26
C PRO A 258 0.83 12.70 6.60
N ILE A 259 0.82 11.84 7.63
CA ILE A 259 0.37 12.20 8.99
C ILE A 259 1.42 12.95 9.81
N GLY A 260 2.63 13.10 9.26
CA GLY A 260 3.81 13.66 9.93
C GLY A 260 4.09 15.13 9.62
N ASP A 261 3.30 15.74 8.74
CA ASP A 261 3.38 17.15 8.36
C ASP A 261 1.99 17.83 8.39
N GLY A 262 1.99 19.16 8.20
CA GLY A 262 0.77 19.95 8.07
C GLY A 262 -0.17 19.96 9.28
N ASP A 263 -1.45 20.19 9.00
CA ASP A 263 -2.50 20.38 9.99
C ASP A 263 -2.85 19.09 10.74
N ASP A 264 -2.70 17.92 10.09
CA ASP A 264 -2.94 16.62 10.71
C ASP A 264 -1.93 16.30 11.80
N ALA A 265 -0.64 16.57 11.56
CA ALA A 265 0.39 16.40 12.57
C ALA A 265 0.14 17.31 13.80
N LEU A 266 -0.31 18.55 13.57
CA LEU A 266 -0.68 19.49 14.63
C LEU A 266 -1.92 18.99 15.40
N TRP A 267 -2.90 18.43 14.70
CA TRP A 267 -4.10 17.87 15.33
C TRP A 267 -3.77 16.68 16.21
N PHE A 268 -3.00 15.71 15.70
CA PHE A 268 -2.57 14.54 16.47
C PHE A 268 -1.78 14.95 17.70
N GLU A 269 -0.82 15.87 17.56
CA GLU A 269 -0.03 16.38 18.68
C GLU A 269 -0.94 16.93 19.79
N ARG A 270 -1.84 17.85 19.44
CA ARG A 270 -2.79 18.43 20.40
C ARG A 270 -3.70 17.35 21.01
N CYS A 271 -4.26 16.47 20.18
CA CYS A 271 -5.15 15.42 20.63
C CYS A 271 -4.47 14.49 21.63
N LEU A 272 -3.23 14.08 21.36
CA LEU A 272 -2.49 13.09 22.14
C LEU A 272 -1.92 13.65 23.44
N THR A 273 -1.46 14.91 23.44
CA THR A 273 -0.66 15.46 24.55
C THR A 273 -1.38 16.47 25.43
N ALA A 274 -2.45 17.12 24.95
CA ALA A 274 -3.18 18.10 25.74
C ALA A 274 -3.79 17.48 27.01
N ALA A 275 -3.72 18.19 28.14
CA ALA A 275 -4.31 17.71 29.40
C ALA A 275 -5.82 17.44 29.28
N LYS A 276 -6.51 18.23 28.44
CA LYS A 276 -7.93 18.08 28.11
C LYS A 276 -8.11 18.15 26.59
N PHE A 277 -8.80 17.15 26.03
CA PHE A 277 -9.23 17.08 24.62
C PHE A 277 -10.27 15.94 24.46
N PRO A 278 -11.25 16.05 23.55
CA PRO A 278 -11.67 17.28 22.89
C PRO A 278 -12.31 18.23 23.92
#